data_AF-A0A442HVV7-F1
#
_entry.id   AF-A0A442HVV7-F1
#
_cell.length_a   1.000
_cell.length_b   1.000
_cell.length_c   1.000
_cell.angle_alpha   90.00
_cell.angle_beta   90.00
_cell.angle_gamma   90.00
#
_symmetry.space_group_name_H-M   'P 1'
#
loop_
_entity.id
_entity.type
_entity.pdbx_description
1 polymer ?
#
loop_
_entity_poly.entity_id
_entity_poly.type
_entity_poly.pdbx_seq_one_letter_code
_entity_poly.pdbx_strand_id
1 'polypeptide(L)'
;MTLSRSFSVAALLAIAAFVMPANADAGIEVTMNQAKIVKLARAADTIVIGNPAIADASVQDASTVVLTGKGFGVTNLVVLDSDGSPIIDEQVTVVRQAASSVRIYRRSEVQTMSCTPYCESSYKTDAERASETEMNAGH
;
A
#
# COMPACT_ATOMS: atom_id res chain seq x y z
N MET A 1 21.09 -47.34 55.00
CA MET A 1 22.12 -46.54 54.30
C MET A 1 22.05 -46.95 52.85
N THR A 2 21.73 -46.15 51.85
CA THR A 2 21.64 -44.69 51.71
C THR A 2 20.64 -44.39 50.60
N LEU A 3 19.76 -43.44 50.89
CA LEU A 3 18.77 -42.85 50.02
C LEU A 3 19.48 -41.86 49.09
N SER A 4 19.23 -41.86 47.77
CA SER A 4 19.51 -40.66 46.97
C SER A 4 18.43 -40.47 45.90
N ARG A 5 17.55 -39.54 46.22
CA ARG A 5 16.49 -38.97 45.38
C ARG A 5 17.18 -38.06 44.36
N SER A 6 16.90 -38.23 43.07
CA SER A 6 17.19 -37.22 42.05
C SER A 6 16.16 -37.31 40.92
N PHE A 7 14.88 -37.23 41.29
CA PHE A 7 13.80 -36.81 40.40
C PHE A 7 13.55 -35.33 40.72
N SER A 8 14.01 -34.39 39.88
CA SER A 8 13.45 -33.03 39.74
C SER A 8 14.36 -32.12 38.89
N VAL A 9 14.59 -32.43 37.60
CA VAL A 9 15.04 -31.42 36.61
C VAL A 9 14.50 -31.79 35.23
N ALA A 10 13.18 -31.72 35.02
CA ALA A 10 12.61 -31.99 33.69
C ALA A 10 11.35 -31.18 33.34
N ALA A 11 11.01 -30.15 34.12
CA ALA A 11 9.73 -29.43 33.96
C ALA A 11 9.87 -27.94 33.57
N LEU A 12 11.05 -27.47 33.16
CA LEU A 12 11.30 -26.04 32.92
C LEU A 12 11.55 -25.64 31.45
N LEU A 13 11.38 -26.54 30.46
CA LEU A 13 11.69 -26.25 29.05
C LEU A 13 10.52 -26.31 28.06
N ALA A 14 9.26 -26.23 28.54
CA ALA A 14 8.08 -26.32 27.66
C ALA A 14 7.31 -25.01 27.46
N ILE A 15 7.96 -23.85 27.61
CA ILE A 15 7.40 -22.54 27.22
C ILE A 15 8.16 -22.02 25.99
N ALA A 16 8.18 -22.80 24.92
CA ALA A 16 8.40 -22.25 23.59
C ALA A 16 7.07 -21.62 23.17
N ALA A 17 6.86 -20.39 23.62
CA ALA A 17 5.72 -19.57 23.28
C ALA A 17 5.54 -19.56 21.76
N PHE A 18 4.33 -19.90 21.31
CA PHE A 18 3.87 -19.63 19.95
C PHE A 18 3.84 -18.11 19.75
N VAL A 19 4.97 -17.54 19.33
CA VAL A 19 5.04 -16.15 18.89
C VAL A 19 4.39 -16.11 17.52
N MET A 20 3.07 -15.90 17.47
CA MET A 20 2.42 -15.58 16.20
C MET A 20 2.91 -14.20 15.76
N PRO A 21 3.37 -14.03 14.51
CA PRO A 21 3.70 -12.72 14.01
C PRO A 21 2.43 -11.86 14.07
N ALA A 22 2.51 -10.73 14.77
CA ALA A 22 1.51 -9.70 14.67
C ALA A 22 1.61 -9.13 13.24
N ASN A 23 0.64 -9.45 12.39
CA ASN A 23 0.48 -8.72 11.13
C ASN A 23 0.07 -7.31 11.54
N ALA A 24 1.02 -6.38 11.49
CA ALA A 24 0.69 -4.96 11.52
C ALA A 24 -0.32 -4.70 10.41
N ASP A 25 -1.38 -3.96 10.70
CA ASP A 25 -2.38 -3.59 9.70
C ASP A 25 -1.64 -2.87 8.56
N ALA A 26 -1.44 -3.57 7.46
CA ALA A 26 -0.75 -3.04 6.31
C ALA A 26 -1.76 -2.12 5.66
N GLY A 27 -1.51 -0.81 5.71
CA GLY A 27 -2.36 0.21 5.12
C GLY A 27 -2.73 -0.07 3.66
N ILE A 28 -3.50 0.82 3.06
CA ILE A 28 -4.10 0.59 1.75
C ILE A 28 -3.06 0.74 0.64
N GLU A 29 -2.58 -0.37 0.09
CA GLU A 29 -1.77 -0.33 -1.13
C GLU A 29 -2.66 -0.25 -2.40
N VAL A 30 -2.33 0.67 -3.30
CA VAL A 30 -2.97 0.84 -4.63
C VAL A 30 -1.89 0.94 -5.70
N THR A 31 -2.09 0.26 -6.83
CA THR A 31 -1.21 0.45 -7.98
C THR A 31 -1.62 1.72 -8.73
N MET A 32 -0.66 2.56 -9.09
CA MET A 32 -0.91 3.76 -9.88
C MET A 32 -1.62 3.41 -11.20
N ASN A 33 -2.51 4.31 -11.65
CA ASN A 33 -3.40 4.13 -12.79
C ASN A 33 -4.42 2.98 -12.62
N GLN A 34 -4.58 2.46 -11.40
CA GLN A 34 -5.58 1.46 -11.07
C GLN A 34 -6.50 1.98 -9.97
N ALA A 35 -7.73 1.46 -9.98
CA ALA A 35 -8.73 1.69 -8.96
C ALA A 35 -8.85 0.48 -8.05
N LYS A 36 -9.03 0.73 -6.75
CA LYS A 36 -9.28 -0.26 -5.71
C LYS A 36 -10.60 0.08 -5.03
N ILE A 37 -11.48 -0.91 -4.91
CA ILE A 37 -12.74 -0.77 -4.18
C ILE A 37 -12.44 -0.90 -2.69
N VAL A 38 -12.81 0.13 -1.93
CA VAL A 38 -12.76 0.15 -0.47
C VAL A 38 -14.20 0.05 0.04
N LYS A 39 -14.48 -1.05 0.75
CA LYS A 39 -15.78 -1.27 1.40
C LYS A 39 -15.73 -0.75 2.82
N LEU A 40 -16.73 0.04 3.18
CA LEU A 40 -16.85 0.65 4.50
C LEU A 40 -17.74 -0.22 5.40
N ALA A 41 -17.45 -0.22 6.70
CA ALA A 41 -18.26 -0.93 7.68
C ALA A 41 -19.64 -0.28 7.92
N ARG A 42 -19.79 0.99 7.56
CA ARG A 42 -20.99 1.82 7.73
C ARG A 42 -21.00 2.98 6.74
N ALA A 43 -22.10 3.71 6.67
CA ALA A 43 -22.28 4.82 5.75
C ALA A 43 -21.27 5.96 6.01
N ALA A 44 -20.58 6.41 4.97
CA ALA A 44 -19.74 7.59 4.99
C ALA A 44 -20.57 8.86 4.81
N ASP A 45 -20.17 9.90 5.55
CA ASP A 45 -20.65 11.27 5.38
C ASP A 45 -19.55 12.14 4.76
N THR A 46 -18.32 12.01 5.26
CA THR A 46 -17.18 12.81 4.81
C THR A 46 -16.02 11.90 4.39
N ILE A 47 -15.38 12.24 3.26
CA ILE A 47 -14.18 11.57 2.75
C ILE A 47 -13.10 12.61 2.51
N VAL A 48 -11.90 12.34 3.02
CA VAL A 48 -10.73 13.18 2.87
C VAL A 48 -9.55 12.36 2.39
N ILE A 49 -8.90 12.86 1.34
CA ILE A 49 -7.59 12.39 0.88
C ILE A 49 -6.55 13.43 1.29
N GLY A 50 -5.49 13.00 1.98
CA GLY A 50 -4.45 13.91 2.44
C GLY A 50 -3.76 14.66 1.30
N ASN A 51 -3.43 13.97 0.20
CA ASN A 51 -2.84 14.56 -1.00
C ASN A 51 -3.51 14.06 -2.30
N PRO A 52 -4.36 14.89 -2.95
CA PRO A 52 -5.08 14.52 -4.16
C PRO A 52 -4.20 14.38 -5.43
N ALA A 53 -2.91 14.73 -5.34
CA ALA A 53 -1.93 14.45 -6.38
C ALA A 53 -1.44 12.99 -6.35
N ILE A 54 -1.50 12.33 -5.18
CA ILE A 54 -1.04 10.94 -4.98
C ILE A 54 -2.19 9.96 -5.20
N ALA A 55 -3.35 10.20 -4.59
CA ALA A 55 -4.54 9.35 -4.72
C ALA A 55 -5.80 10.20 -4.88
N ASP A 56 -6.88 9.59 -5.34
CA ASP A 56 -8.20 10.23 -5.43
C ASP A 56 -9.29 9.23 -5.04
N ALA A 57 -10.40 9.71 -4.49
CA ALA A 57 -11.50 8.88 -4.04
C ALA A 57 -12.82 9.36 -4.63
N SER A 58 -13.59 8.43 -5.18
CA SER A 58 -14.95 8.68 -5.66
C SER A 58 -15.95 7.81 -4.91
N VAL A 59 -17.11 8.38 -4.58
CA VAL A 59 -18.17 7.69 -3.85
C VAL A 59 -19.08 7.00 -4.84
N GLN A 60 -19.17 5.68 -4.76
CA GLN A 60 -20.12 4.89 -5.56
C GLN A 60 -21.48 4.81 -4.86
N ASP A 61 -21.46 4.55 -3.55
CA ASP A 61 -22.63 4.54 -2.66
C ASP A 61 -22.18 4.84 -1.22
N ALA A 62 -23.13 4.89 -0.28
CA ALA A 62 -22.85 5.23 1.12
C ALA A 62 -21.77 4.35 1.79
N SER A 63 -21.56 3.12 1.34
CA SER A 63 -20.61 2.16 1.92
C SER A 63 -19.49 1.73 0.98
N THR A 64 -19.40 2.32 -0.21
CA THR A 64 -18.46 1.90 -1.26
C THR A 64 -17.72 3.09 -1.83
N VAL A 65 -16.39 3.07 -1.68
CA VAL A 65 -15.49 4.10 -2.20
C VAL A 65 -14.58 3.48 -3.24
N VAL A 66 -14.43 4.15 -4.38
CA VAL A 66 -13.46 3.78 -5.42
C VAL A 66 -12.24 4.67 -5.27
N LEU A 67 -11.14 4.09 -4.79
CA LEU A 67 -9.86 4.74 -4.56
C LEU A 67 -8.96 4.53 -5.78
N THR A 68 -8.43 5.60 -6.37
CA THR A 68 -7.59 5.57 -7.57
C THR A 68 -6.19 6.10 -7.25
N GLY A 69 -5.15 5.35 -7.61
CA GLY A 69 -3.76 5.82 -7.51
C GLY A 69 -3.39 6.74 -8.67
N LYS A 70 -3.00 7.99 -8.39
CA LYS A 70 -2.66 9.02 -9.40
C LYS A 70 -1.17 9.27 -9.54
N GLY A 71 -0.44 9.24 -8.44
CA GLY A 71 0.99 9.52 -8.39
C GLY A 71 1.68 8.68 -7.33
N PHE A 72 3.00 8.56 -7.42
CA PHE A 72 3.78 7.76 -6.48
C PHE A 72 3.93 8.46 -5.13
N GLY A 73 3.83 7.69 -4.06
CA GLY A 73 4.09 8.18 -2.71
C GLY A 73 3.16 7.56 -1.68
N VAL A 74 3.17 8.17 -0.49
CA VAL A 74 2.32 7.80 0.63
C VAL A 74 1.42 8.98 0.97
N THR A 75 0.14 8.72 1.12
CA THR A 75 -0.86 9.66 1.64
C THR A 75 -1.76 8.92 2.64
N ASN A 76 -2.93 9.44 2.95
CA ASN A 76 -3.89 8.79 3.82
C ASN A 76 -5.33 9.01 3.31
N LEU A 77 -6.19 8.07 3.65
CA LEU A 77 -7.63 8.11 3.43
C LEU A 77 -8.31 8.20 4.80
N VAL A 78 -9.04 9.30 5.02
CA VAL A 78 -9.88 9.48 6.20
C VAL A 78 -11.32 9.46 5.75
N VAL A 79 -12.13 8.60 6.38
CA VAL A 79 -13.56 8.50 6.14
C VAL A 79 -14.27 8.66 7.47
N LEU A 80 -15.23 9.58 7.56
CA LEU A 80 -16.01 9.85 8.76
C LEU A 80 -17.48 9.49 8.55
N ASP A 81 -18.16 9.11 9.62
CA ASP A 81 -19.62 9.00 9.67
C ASP A 81 -20.28 10.37 9.93
N SER A 82 -21.61 10.39 9.99
CA SER A 82 -22.40 11.61 10.25
C SER A 82 -22.16 12.24 11.63
N ASP A 83 -21.62 11.48 12.58
CA ASP A 83 -21.28 11.95 13.93
C ASP A 83 -19.84 12.48 14.00
N GLY A 84 -19.11 12.47 12.87
CA GLY A 84 -17.70 12.86 12.78
C GLY A 84 -16.72 11.82 13.32
N SER A 85 -17.18 10.59 13.61
CA SER A 85 -16.32 9.51 14.08
C SER A 85 -15.64 8.81 12.91
N PRO A 86 -14.33 8.48 13.02
CA PRO A 86 -13.61 7.83 11.94
C PRO A 86 -14.14 6.42 11.67
N ILE A 87 -14.38 6.12 10.40
CA ILE A 87 -14.64 4.80 9.82
C ILE A 87 -13.34 4.20 9.30
N ILE A 88 -12.51 5.03 8.64
CA ILE A 88 -11.17 4.71 8.15
C ILE A 88 -10.26 5.89 8.50
N ASP A 89 -9.06 5.59 8.99
CA ASP A 89 -7.95 6.53 9.08
C ASP A 89 -6.66 5.74 8.80
N GLU A 90 -6.40 5.51 7.51
CA GLU A 90 -5.34 4.60 7.06
C GLU A 90 -4.39 5.26 6.08
N GLN A 91 -3.13 4.85 6.12
CA GLN A 91 -2.15 5.25 5.11
C GLN A 91 -2.49 4.58 3.76
N VAL A 92 -2.33 5.34 2.68
CA VAL A 92 -2.47 4.88 1.30
C VAL A 92 -1.11 4.94 0.63
N THR A 93 -0.60 3.80 0.20
CA THR A 93 0.67 3.71 -0.52
C THR A 93 0.41 3.44 -2.00
N VAL A 94 0.85 4.36 -2.86
CA VAL A 94 0.69 4.22 -4.32
C VAL A 94 1.98 3.75 -4.96
N VAL A 95 1.93 2.54 -5.51
CA VAL A 95 3.08 1.84 -6.09
C VAL A 95 3.06 1.84 -7.61
N ARG A 96 4.19 1.52 -8.23
CA ARG A 96 4.31 1.42 -9.69
C ARG A 96 3.67 0.16 -10.23
N GLN A 97 2.95 0.31 -11.34
CA GLN A 97 2.55 -0.81 -12.18
C GLN A 97 3.80 -1.51 -12.72
N ALA A 98 4.02 -2.76 -12.29
CA ALA A 98 5.11 -3.58 -12.80
C ALA A 98 4.64 -4.54 -13.91
N ALA A 99 3.34 -4.86 -13.94
CA ALA A 99 2.77 -5.80 -14.90
C ALA A 99 2.96 -5.31 -16.34
N SER A 100 3.39 -6.22 -17.22
CA SER A 100 3.59 -5.95 -18.65
C SER A 100 4.44 -4.70 -18.94
N SER A 101 5.40 -4.39 -18.07
CA SER A 101 6.27 -3.23 -18.21
C SER A 101 7.73 -3.63 -18.28
N VAL A 102 8.51 -2.91 -19.10
CA VAL A 102 9.97 -3.07 -19.19
C VAL A 102 10.62 -1.72 -18.94
N ARG A 103 11.65 -1.69 -18.09
CA ARG A 103 12.46 -0.50 -17.85
C ARG A 103 13.83 -0.66 -18.50
N ILE A 104 14.14 0.22 -19.43
CA ILE A 104 15.40 0.26 -20.18
C ILE A 104 16.26 1.37 -19.57
N TYR A 105 17.47 1.02 -19.13
CA TYR A 105 18.45 1.96 -18.58
C TYR A 105 19.52 2.26 -19.64
N ARG A 106 19.67 3.54 -20.00
CA ARG A 106 20.66 4.04 -20.97
C ARG A 106 21.45 5.19 -20.34
N ARG A 107 22.58 4.87 -19.70
CA ARG A 107 23.33 5.83 -18.86
C ARG A 107 22.40 6.42 -17.78
N SER A 108 22.21 7.74 -17.77
CA SER A 108 21.29 8.44 -16.86
C SER A 108 19.83 8.47 -17.34
N GLU A 109 19.54 7.97 -18.55
CA GLU A 109 18.16 7.95 -19.08
C GLU A 109 17.46 6.63 -18.73
N VAL A 110 16.32 6.72 -18.06
CA VAL A 110 15.43 5.56 -17.80
C VAL A 110 14.19 5.68 -18.67
N GLN A 111 13.95 4.68 -19.53
CA GLN A 111 12.75 4.60 -20.36
C GLN A 111 11.87 3.44 -19.89
N THR A 112 10.60 3.75 -19.57
CA THR A 112 9.58 2.73 -19.27
C THR A 112 8.77 2.43 -20.54
N MET A 113 8.60 1.14 -20.83
CA MET A 113 7.86 0.61 -21.98
C MET A 113 6.70 -0.25 -21.47
N SER A 114 5.57 -0.26 -22.19
CA SER A 114 4.46 -1.17 -21.97
C SER A 114 4.46 -2.25 -23.05
N CYS A 115 4.43 -3.52 -22.66
CA CYS A 115 4.71 -4.66 -23.55
C CYS A 115 3.57 -5.69 -23.52
N THR A 116 2.71 -5.67 -24.54
CA THR A 116 1.67 -6.69 -24.79
C THR A 116 1.24 -6.72 -26.28
N PRO A 117 1.69 -7.67 -27.13
CA PRO A 117 2.86 -8.54 -27.05
C PRO A 117 4.17 -7.86 -27.51
N TYR A 118 4.06 -6.71 -28.19
CA TYR A 118 5.18 -5.85 -28.57
C TYR A 118 5.29 -4.69 -27.57
N CYS A 119 6.49 -4.13 -27.45
CA CYS A 119 6.75 -3.02 -26.53
C CYS A 119 6.55 -1.67 -27.23
N GLU A 120 5.71 -0.84 -26.64
CA GLU A 120 5.48 0.55 -27.03
C GLU A 120 5.84 1.49 -25.87
N SER A 121 5.99 2.79 -26.17
CA SER A 121 6.22 3.79 -25.12
C SER A 121 5.06 3.78 -24.14
N SER A 122 5.34 3.64 -22.84
CA SER A 122 4.27 3.67 -21.84
C SER A 122 3.60 5.04 -21.86
N TYR A 123 2.28 5.08 -21.79
CA TYR A 123 1.58 6.30 -21.43
C TYR A 123 2.11 6.77 -20.05
N LYS A 124 2.44 8.06 -19.95
CA LYS A 124 2.97 8.66 -18.73
C LYS A 124 2.02 9.75 -18.25
N THR A 125 1.53 9.61 -17.03
CA THR A 125 0.85 10.71 -16.33
C THR A 125 1.83 11.85 -16.03
N ASP A 126 1.29 13.00 -15.65
CA ASP A 126 2.13 14.13 -15.24
C ASP A 126 2.99 13.80 -14.01
N ALA A 127 2.48 12.95 -13.10
CA ALA A 127 3.23 12.45 -11.96
C ALA A 127 4.41 11.56 -12.39
N GLU A 128 4.22 10.71 -13.40
CA GLU A 128 5.31 9.90 -13.96
C GLU A 128 6.38 10.76 -14.63
N ARG A 129 5.96 11.76 -15.40
CA ARG A 129 6.89 12.68 -16.08
C ARG A 129 7.68 13.53 -15.10
N ALA A 130 7.04 14.01 -14.04
CA ALA A 130 7.70 14.75 -12.97
C ALA A 130 8.76 13.88 -12.26
N SER A 131 8.37 12.67 -11.84
CA SER A 131 9.29 11.72 -11.18
C SER A 131 10.50 11.37 -12.06
N GLU A 132 10.30 11.12 -13.35
CA GLU A 132 11.42 10.87 -14.27
C GLU A 132 12.33 12.09 -14.44
N THR A 133 11.75 13.29 -14.53
CA THR A 133 12.52 14.53 -14.68
C THR A 133 13.39 14.79 -13.45
N GLU A 134 12.86 14.58 -12.25
CA GLU A 134 13.61 14.70 -10.99
C GLU A 134 14.74 13.68 -10.90
N MET A 135 14.52 12.42 -11.30
CA MET A 135 15.57 11.40 -11.34
C MET A 135 16.68 11.74 -12.34
N ASN A 136 16.31 12.30 -13.49
CA ASN A 136 17.26 12.66 -14.54
C ASN A 136 18.04 13.94 -14.21
N ALA A 137 17.46 14.89 -13.46
CA ALA A 137 18.09 16.16 -13.08
C ALA A 137 19.19 16.02 -12.01
N GLY A 138 19.34 14.85 -11.40
CA GLY A 138 20.40 14.55 -10.44
C GLY A 138 21.78 14.25 -11.04
N HIS A 139 21.97 14.44 -12.35
CA HIS A 139 23.22 14.24 -13.09
C HIS A 139 23.58 15.47 -13.92
#